data_AF-A0A9E0HFG3-F1
#
_entry.id   AF-A0A9E0HFG3-F1
#
_cell.length_a   1.000
_cell.length_b   1.000
_cell.length_c   1.000
_cell.angle_alpha   90.00
_cell.angle_beta   90.00
_cell.angle_gamma   90.00
#
_symmetry.space_group_name_H-M   'P 1'
#
loop_
_entity.id
_entity.type
_entity.pdbx_description
1 polymer ?
#
loop_
_entity_poly.entity_id
_entity_poly.type
_entity_poly.pdbx_seq_one_letter_code
_entity_poly.pdbx_strand_id
1 'polypeptide(L)'
;MVRVRLLAACVLAACAGDGDKPPPRPEREPPRRVIEPPRGDLRALPPHEITAAGIGPYRLAMPMAEILSTLPSGPRLALIQIPGVVDHSAVHDDGLIIGGERGGDASFVAVVRPTVARTSDGVGVGSPLALAVRGLGPAVDEPGLARDPRLWIGAGLPGARLVLAGDRIVAVVVTARPTPPATAAVDVVAPCVRPSLPDGLGLPGAARGACLDGADALATIGDAVVALATADGKVRKVASIELPGLRWVAPIDAGGKDELVAVLERRDDATRTVSVVALTLEGGRLVRVGEIDAYRLSETNAAWIGARLADLELRLEIQRTAEMLTIGGVLVHGRDAVVDVAPLVPVTLRLHRRTGDDRDRAKVDAGVGDAGPDGPTGPTD
;
A
#
# COMPACT_ATOMS: atom_id res chain seq x y z
N MET A 1 41.55 12.71 32.82
CA MET A 1 42.62 13.52 33.43
C MET A 1 43.28 14.40 32.36
N VAL A 2 42.84 15.65 32.19
CA VAL A 2 43.65 16.74 31.61
C VAL A 2 43.24 18.03 32.34
N ARG A 3 44.24 18.78 32.77
CA ARG A 3 44.20 19.89 33.73
C ARG A 3 44.06 21.27 33.02
N VAL A 4 43.15 22.09 33.56
CA VAL A 4 43.38 23.46 34.13
C VAL A 4 44.13 24.53 33.33
N ARG A 5 43.51 25.72 33.21
CA ARG A 5 44.00 27.13 33.42
C ARG A 5 43.01 28.09 32.72
N LEU A 6 42.18 28.90 33.37
CA LEU A 6 42.35 30.01 34.32
C LEU A 6 43.03 31.23 33.71
N LEU A 7 42.24 32.28 33.42
CA LEU A 7 42.72 33.67 33.40
C LEU A 7 41.53 34.65 33.55
N ALA A 8 41.49 35.24 34.74
CA ALA A 8 40.75 36.44 35.05
C ALA A 8 41.54 37.66 34.58
N ALA A 9 40.85 38.71 34.12
CA ALA A 9 41.41 40.04 34.00
C ALA A 9 40.35 41.06 34.44
N CYS A 10 40.47 41.50 35.69
CA CYS A 10 39.89 42.73 36.20
C CYS A 10 40.66 43.92 35.61
N VAL A 11 39.94 44.91 35.07
CA VAL A 11 40.48 46.26 34.88
C VAL A 11 39.54 47.22 35.59
N LEU A 12 40.05 47.75 36.71
CA LEU A 12 39.61 48.96 37.38
C LEU A 12 40.40 50.13 36.79
N ALA A 13 39.73 51.21 36.39
CA ALA A 13 40.13 52.61 36.61
C ALA A 13 39.33 53.58 35.72
N ALA A 14 38.69 54.57 36.35
CA ALA A 14 39.00 55.99 36.20
C ALA A 14 37.73 56.86 36.38
N CYS A 15 37.67 57.52 37.55
CA CYS A 15 36.81 58.65 37.81
C CYS A 15 37.36 59.89 37.10
N ALA A 16 36.55 60.54 36.26
CA ALA A 16 36.67 61.92 35.83
C ALA A 16 35.25 62.32 35.37
N GLY A 17 34.54 63.16 36.10
CA GLY A 17 34.70 64.61 36.03
C GLY A 17 33.32 65.18 35.73
N ASP A 18 32.62 65.58 36.80
CA ASP A 18 31.36 66.32 36.75
C ASP A 18 31.60 67.66 36.04
N GLY A 19 31.10 67.74 34.81
CA GLY A 19 30.99 68.99 34.05
C GLY A 19 29.54 69.14 33.64
N ASP A 20 28.91 70.22 34.11
CA ASP A 20 27.56 70.71 33.79
C ASP A 20 27.10 70.26 32.40
N LYS A 21 26.37 69.14 32.36
CA LYS A 21 25.61 68.74 31.18
C LYS A 21 24.23 69.37 31.29
N PRO A 22 23.79 70.13 30.28
CA PRO A 22 22.42 70.61 30.23
C PRO A 22 21.45 69.43 30.37
N PRO A 23 20.27 69.60 31.01
CA PRO A 23 19.33 68.52 31.20
C PRO A 23 19.12 67.82 29.84
N PRO A 24 19.21 66.48 29.77
CA PRO A 24 19.01 65.77 28.52
C PRO A 24 17.66 66.23 27.98
N ARG A 25 17.68 66.85 26.79
CA ARG A 25 16.45 67.05 26.03
C ARG A 25 15.76 65.69 26.03
N PRO A 26 14.46 65.59 26.35
CA PRO A 26 13.75 64.32 26.30
C PRO A 26 14.08 63.71 24.94
N GLU A 27 14.86 62.62 24.98
CA GLU A 27 15.21 61.89 23.77
C GLU A 27 13.88 61.59 23.13
N ARG A 28 13.70 62.15 21.93
CA ARG A 28 12.54 61.92 21.09
C ARG A 28 12.33 60.42 21.12
N GLU A 29 11.20 59.98 21.68
CA GLU A 29 10.88 58.57 21.91
C GLU A 29 11.37 57.80 20.67
N PRO A 30 12.36 56.90 20.82
CA PRO A 30 12.96 56.25 19.65
C PRO A 30 11.79 55.67 18.86
N PRO A 31 11.67 55.99 17.55
CA PRO A 31 10.52 55.61 16.78
C PRO A 31 10.33 54.12 16.98
N ARG A 32 9.16 53.76 17.53
CA ARG A 32 8.81 52.39 17.90
C ARG A 32 9.23 51.55 16.70
N ARG A 33 10.23 50.68 16.88
CA ARG A 33 10.69 49.81 15.79
C ARG A 33 9.51 48.90 15.48
N VAL A 34 8.70 49.32 14.50
CA VAL A 34 7.71 48.47 13.88
C VAL A 34 8.55 47.44 13.15
N ILE A 35 8.72 46.27 13.78
CA ILE A 35 9.25 45.10 13.10
C ILE A 35 8.20 44.82 12.03
N GLU A 36 8.44 45.30 10.81
CA GLU A 36 7.62 44.90 9.67
C GLU A 36 7.64 43.38 9.65
N PRO A 37 6.47 42.71 9.69
CA PRO A 37 6.46 41.26 9.53
C PRO A 37 7.22 40.95 8.23
N PRO A 38 8.09 39.92 8.24
CA PRO A 38 8.87 39.57 7.07
C PRO A 38 7.92 39.48 5.87
N ARG A 39 8.30 40.11 4.75
CA ARG A 39 7.49 40.17 3.52
C ARG A 39 7.39 38.83 2.78
N GLY A 40 7.48 37.72 3.49
CA GLY A 40 7.29 36.37 2.98
C GLY A 40 5.96 35.83 3.46
N ASP A 41 5.33 34.98 2.65
CA ASP A 41 4.12 34.29 3.04
C ASP A 41 4.36 33.46 4.31
N LEU A 42 3.53 33.69 5.33
CA LEU A 42 3.55 32.92 6.57
C LEU A 42 3.09 31.49 6.25
N ARG A 43 4.02 30.54 6.21
CA ARG A 43 3.73 29.12 6.00
C ARG A 43 3.70 28.38 7.35
N ALA A 44 2.79 27.41 7.47
CA ALA A 44 2.81 26.48 8.58
C ALA A 44 4.14 25.70 8.56
N LEU A 45 4.88 25.71 9.66
CA LEU A 45 6.09 24.90 9.80
C LEU A 45 5.71 23.42 10.01
N PRO A 46 6.47 22.46 9.47
CA PRO A 46 6.33 21.05 9.81
C PRO A 46 6.46 20.80 11.32
N PRO A 47 5.88 19.70 11.85
CA PRO A 47 5.16 18.68 11.11
C PRO A 47 3.73 19.11 10.72
N HIS A 48 3.35 18.85 9.47
CA HIS A 48 1.99 19.02 8.98
C HIS A 48 1.05 17.93 9.50
N GLU A 49 -0.24 18.24 9.64
CA GLU A 49 -1.23 17.25 10.04
C GLU A 49 -1.60 16.32 8.87
N ILE A 50 -1.59 15.01 9.09
CA ILE A 50 -2.08 14.00 8.14
C ILE A 50 -3.56 13.75 8.41
N THR A 51 -4.41 14.00 7.40
CA THR A 51 -5.86 13.74 7.48
C THR A 51 -6.35 12.97 6.26
N ALA A 52 -7.62 12.55 6.25
CA ALA A 52 -8.21 11.84 5.11
C ALA A 52 -8.25 12.70 3.83
N ALA A 53 -8.22 14.02 3.98
CA ALA A 53 -8.26 14.96 2.86
C ALA A 53 -6.87 15.30 2.30
N GLY A 54 -5.78 14.90 2.96
CA GLY A 54 -4.42 15.22 2.53
C GLY A 54 -3.47 15.51 3.70
N ILE A 55 -2.43 16.32 3.46
CA ILE A 55 -1.37 16.60 4.43
C ILE A 55 -1.15 18.11 4.53
N GLY A 56 -1.48 18.68 5.70
CA GLY A 56 -1.39 20.12 5.95
C GLY A 56 -2.20 20.94 4.94
N PRO A 57 -1.59 21.91 4.24
CA PRO A 57 -2.28 22.69 3.21
C PRO A 57 -2.51 21.92 1.91
N TYR A 58 -1.85 20.76 1.72
CA TYR A 58 -1.92 19.99 0.47
C TYR A 58 -3.08 19.00 0.52
N ARG A 59 -4.13 19.28 -0.25
CA ARG A 59 -5.34 18.47 -0.27
C ARG A 59 -5.44 17.62 -1.53
N LEU A 60 -6.07 16.47 -1.40
CA LEU A 60 -6.56 15.69 -2.53
C LEU A 60 -7.59 16.51 -3.31
N ALA A 61 -7.70 16.25 -4.61
CA ALA A 61 -8.55 17.00 -5.54
C ALA A 61 -8.23 18.51 -5.66
N MET A 62 -7.13 18.98 -5.05
CA MET A 62 -6.64 20.35 -5.27
C MET A 62 -5.93 20.42 -6.62
N PRO A 63 -6.18 21.44 -7.47
CA PRO A 63 -5.49 21.58 -8.74
C PRO A 63 -3.97 21.64 -8.55
N MET A 64 -3.22 20.88 -9.36
CA MET A 64 -1.75 20.86 -9.24
C MET A 64 -1.11 22.26 -9.43
N ALA A 65 -1.75 23.14 -10.20
CA ALA A 65 -1.30 24.52 -10.38
C ALA A 65 -1.40 25.36 -9.09
N GLU A 66 -2.44 25.13 -8.28
CA GLU A 66 -2.61 25.78 -6.97
C GLU A 66 -1.56 25.24 -5.98
N ILE A 67 -1.30 23.94 -6.01
CA ILE A 67 -0.24 23.35 -5.18
C ILE A 67 1.11 23.98 -5.50
N LEU A 68 1.44 24.11 -6.79
CA LEU A 68 2.70 24.71 -7.24
C LEU A 68 2.85 26.18 -6.84
N SER A 69 1.75 26.94 -6.72
CA SER A 69 1.83 28.34 -6.28
C SER A 69 2.06 28.49 -4.77
N THR A 70 1.72 27.46 -3.97
CA THR A 70 1.91 27.46 -2.50
C THR A 70 3.26 26.89 -2.06
N LEU A 71 4.00 26.23 -2.95
CA LEU A 71 5.29 25.65 -2.64
C LEU A 71 6.39 26.72 -2.65
N PRO A 72 7.41 26.60 -1.78
CA PRO A 72 8.53 27.54 -1.75
C PRO A 72 9.25 27.56 -3.10
N SER A 73 10.07 28.56 -3.41
CA SER A 73 10.89 28.49 -4.62
C SER A 73 11.90 27.34 -4.51
N GLY A 74 11.95 26.44 -5.50
CA GLY A 74 12.85 25.28 -5.52
C GLY A 74 12.26 23.85 -5.48
N PRO A 75 10.94 23.57 -5.52
CA PRO A 75 10.45 22.20 -5.59
C PRO A 75 10.87 21.58 -6.91
N ARG A 76 11.17 20.28 -6.84
CA ARG A 76 11.56 19.52 -8.03
C ARG A 76 10.31 18.88 -8.61
N LEU A 77 9.86 19.41 -9.74
CA LEU A 77 8.94 18.69 -10.61
C LEU A 77 9.66 17.47 -11.17
N ALA A 78 9.11 16.29 -10.88
CA ALA A 78 9.58 15.04 -11.44
C ALA A 78 8.40 14.27 -12.02
N LEU A 79 8.68 13.48 -13.04
CA LEU A 79 7.71 12.63 -13.68
C LEU A 79 7.90 11.22 -13.13
N ILE A 80 6.94 10.72 -12.37
CA ILE A 80 6.95 9.34 -11.86
C ILE A 80 6.09 8.52 -12.82
N GLN A 81 6.67 8.20 -13.98
CA GLN A 81 6.02 7.48 -15.05
C GLN A 81 6.77 6.19 -15.38
N ILE A 82 6.11 5.08 -15.14
CA ILE A 82 6.51 3.74 -15.55
C ILE A 82 5.27 3.16 -16.23
N PRO A 83 5.25 3.00 -17.56
CA PRO A 83 4.06 2.60 -18.30
C PRO A 83 3.42 1.33 -17.74
N GLY A 84 2.11 1.41 -17.48
CA GLY A 84 1.34 0.29 -16.90
C GLY A 84 1.61 0.02 -15.41
N VAL A 85 2.44 0.83 -14.73
CA VAL A 85 2.73 0.67 -13.30
C VAL A 85 2.40 1.93 -12.51
N VAL A 86 2.93 3.08 -12.90
CA VAL A 86 2.64 4.39 -12.28
C VAL A 86 2.57 5.45 -13.38
N ASP A 87 1.60 6.36 -13.28
CA ASP A 87 1.43 7.44 -14.26
C ASP A 87 1.05 8.75 -13.57
N HIS A 88 2.03 9.39 -12.95
CA HIS A 88 1.81 10.61 -12.18
C HIS A 88 2.86 11.69 -12.47
N SER A 89 2.38 12.93 -12.55
CA SER A 89 3.25 14.11 -12.38
C SER A 89 3.38 14.39 -10.89
N ALA A 90 4.60 14.48 -10.37
CA ALA A 90 4.86 14.63 -8.94
C ALA A 90 5.71 15.85 -8.62
N VAL A 91 5.38 16.49 -7.50
CA VAL A 91 6.17 17.58 -6.92
C VAL A 91 6.84 17.09 -5.64
N HIS A 92 8.14 17.32 -5.53
CA HIS A 92 8.94 16.96 -4.36
C HIS A 92 9.31 18.20 -3.54
N ASP A 93 9.04 18.15 -2.23
CA ASP A 93 9.43 19.15 -1.24
C ASP A 93 9.88 18.48 0.06
N ASP A 94 11.19 18.37 0.29
CA ASP A 94 11.80 17.85 1.53
C ASP A 94 11.19 16.55 2.11
N GLY A 95 10.87 15.56 1.25
CA GLY A 95 10.26 14.29 1.66
C GLY A 95 8.73 14.29 1.70
N LEU A 96 8.10 15.38 1.26
CA LEU A 96 6.71 15.43 0.79
C LEU A 96 6.69 15.17 -0.73
N ILE A 97 5.74 14.35 -1.16
CA ILE A 97 5.49 14.02 -2.57
C ILE A 97 4.02 14.27 -2.84
N ILE A 98 3.72 15.13 -3.82
CA ILE A 98 2.34 15.42 -4.21
C ILE A 98 2.18 15.05 -5.67
N GLY A 99 1.28 14.12 -5.97
CA GLY A 99 1.13 13.60 -7.32
C GLY A 99 -0.30 13.58 -7.83
N GLY A 100 -0.43 13.83 -9.13
CA GLY A 100 -1.70 13.93 -9.82
C GLY A 100 -1.55 13.65 -11.31
N GLU A 101 -2.67 13.70 -12.01
CA GLU A 101 -2.68 13.73 -13.47
C GLU A 101 -2.03 15.02 -13.98
N ARG A 102 -1.45 14.97 -15.18
CA ARG A 102 -0.75 16.12 -15.75
C ARG A 102 -1.73 17.27 -16.02
N GLY A 103 -1.61 18.34 -15.24
CA GLY A 103 -2.52 19.50 -15.33
C GLY A 103 -3.90 19.25 -14.70
N GLY A 104 -4.10 18.10 -14.06
CA GLY A 104 -5.31 17.78 -13.30
C GLY A 104 -5.14 18.08 -11.81
N ASP A 105 -5.92 17.36 -11.02
CA ASP A 105 -5.93 17.50 -9.57
C ASP A 105 -4.96 16.53 -8.89
N ALA A 106 -4.54 16.86 -7.66
CA ALA A 106 -3.78 15.96 -6.82
C ALA A 106 -4.60 14.71 -6.49
N SER A 107 -4.09 13.57 -6.94
CA SER A 107 -4.67 12.24 -6.70
C SER A 107 -4.11 11.56 -5.45
N PHE A 108 -2.90 11.96 -5.03
CA PHE A 108 -2.29 11.50 -3.79
C PHE A 108 -1.33 12.55 -3.19
N VAL A 109 -1.13 12.42 -1.88
CA VAL A 109 -0.10 13.13 -1.13
C VAL A 109 0.63 12.11 -0.26
N ALA A 110 1.95 12.10 -0.31
CA ALA A 110 2.76 11.13 0.40
C ALA A 110 3.92 11.78 1.17
N VAL A 111 4.34 11.11 2.24
CA VAL A 111 5.45 11.53 3.11
C VAL A 111 6.40 10.37 3.32
N VAL A 112 7.68 10.62 3.11
CA VAL A 112 8.78 9.64 3.25
C VAL A 112 9.81 10.06 4.31
N ARG A 113 9.62 11.21 4.97
CA ARG A 113 10.51 11.71 6.03
C ARG A 113 9.80 11.94 7.39
N PRO A 114 10.43 11.61 8.53
CA PRO A 114 9.80 11.71 9.87
C PRO A 114 9.40 13.11 10.35
N THR A 115 10.02 14.16 9.81
CA THR A 115 9.86 15.55 10.26
C THR A 115 8.75 16.29 9.51
N VAL A 116 8.22 15.71 8.43
CA VAL A 116 7.33 16.41 7.49
C VAL A 116 5.90 16.43 7.97
N ALA A 117 5.36 15.29 8.42
CA ALA A 117 3.95 15.19 8.80
C ALA A 117 3.66 14.10 9.82
N ARG A 118 2.61 14.34 10.62
CA ARG A 118 2.06 13.40 11.61
C ARG A 118 0.55 13.53 11.70
N THR A 119 -0.14 12.46 12.08
CA THR A 119 -1.54 12.52 12.50
C THR A 119 -1.66 13.27 13.84
N SER A 120 -2.87 13.64 14.24
CA SER A 120 -3.17 14.21 15.56
C SER A 120 -2.61 13.38 16.72
N ASP A 121 -2.56 12.06 16.56
CA ASP A 121 -2.04 11.10 17.55
C ASP A 121 -0.51 10.86 17.43
N GLY A 122 0.18 11.64 16.61
CA GLY A 122 1.64 11.57 16.44
C GLY A 122 2.13 10.46 15.51
N VAL A 123 1.23 9.76 14.81
CA VAL A 123 1.58 8.69 13.86
C VAL A 123 2.14 9.31 12.58
N GLY A 124 3.29 8.81 12.10
CA GLY A 124 3.93 9.30 10.88
C GLY A 124 5.13 8.44 10.52
N VAL A 125 5.96 8.89 9.57
CA VAL A 125 7.18 8.16 9.19
C VAL A 125 8.14 8.05 10.39
N GLY A 126 8.72 6.87 10.55
CA GLY A 126 9.58 6.47 11.67
C GLY A 126 8.83 5.94 12.89
N SER A 127 7.52 6.14 12.98
CA SER A 127 6.71 5.64 14.09
C SER A 127 6.58 4.10 14.05
N PRO A 128 6.53 3.43 15.21
CA PRO A 128 6.28 1.99 15.27
C PRO A 128 4.82 1.67 14.96
N LEU A 129 4.55 0.49 14.40
CA LEU A 129 3.21 0.02 14.07
C LEU A 129 2.29 -0.02 15.30
N ALA A 130 2.82 -0.36 16.48
CA ALA A 130 2.04 -0.35 17.72
C ALA A 130 1.48 1.04 18.06
N LEU A 131 2.20 2.13 17.73
CA LEU A 131 1.68 3.49 17.89
C LEU A 131 0.54 3.76 16.89
N ALA A 132 0.67 3.29 15.65
CA ALA A 132 -0.37 3.42 14.64
C ALA A 132 -1.65 2.66 15.02
N VAL A 133 -1.53 1.43 15.54
CA VAL A 133 -2.69 0.65 16.02
C VAL A 133 -3.39 1.36 17.18
N ARG A 134 -2.63 1.98 18.09
CA ARG A 134 -3.22 2.74 19.20
C ARG A 134 -3.88 4.05 18.75
N GLY A 135 -3.24 4.80 17.85
CA GLY A 135 -3.71 6.12 17.42
C GLY A 135 -4.78 6.08 16.33
N LEU A 136 -4.66 5.17 15.37
CA LEU A 136 -5.55 5.05 14.22
C LEU A 136 -6.50 3.86 14.32
N GLY A 137 -6.53 3.17 15.46
CA GLY A 137 -7.37 2.00 15.69
C GLY A 137 -6.85 0.73 15.01
N PRO A 138 -7.64 -0.36 15.03
CA PRO A 138 -7.25 -1.62 14.43
C PRO A 138 -7.03 -1.46 12.92
N ALA A 139 -6.33 -2.44 12.33
CA ALA A 139 -6.28 -2.55 10.88
C ALA A 139 -7.70 -2.65 10.33
N VAL A 140 -8.00 -1.92 9.26
CA VAL A 140 -9.23 -2.11 8.48
C VAL A 140 -9.29 -3.57 8.04
N ASP A 141 -10.31 -4.32 8.43
CA ASP A 141 -10.55 -5.68 7.94
C ASP A 141 -11.79 -5.65 7.03
N GLU A 142 -11.56 -5.49 5.73
CA GLU A 142 -12.61 -5.54 4.71
C GLU A 142 -12.55 -6.94 4.07
N PRO A 143 -13.61 -7.78 4.20
CA PRO A 143 -13.55 -9.17 3.74
C PRO A 143 -13.15 -9.31 2.26
N GLY A 144 -13.63 -8.42 1.40
CA GLY A 144 -13.31 -8.35 -0.02
C GLY A 144 -11.97 -7.67 -0.37
N LEU A 145 -11.09 -7.45 0.60
CA LEU A 145 -9.80 -6.79 0.42
C LEU A 145 -8.65 -7.68 0.92
N ALA A 146 -7.71 -7.99 0.03
CA ALA A 146 -6.45 -8.64 0.35
C ALA A 146 -5.30 -7.64 0.18
N ARG A 147 -4.31 -7.65 1.09
CA ARG A 147 -3.21 -6.68 1.10
C ARG A 147 -1.88 -7.35 1.38
N ASP A 148 -0.83 -6.78 0.77
CA ASP A 148 0.55 -7.06 1.16
C ASP A 148 0.70 -6.84 2.68
N PRO A 149 1.28 -7.79 3.43
CA PRO A 149 1.43 -7.67 4.89
C PRO A 149 2.26 -6.46 5.33
N ARG A 150 3.02 -5.85 4.42
CA ARG A 150 3.82 -4.64 4.66
C ARG A 150 3.07 -3.35 4.29
N LEU A 151 1.79 -3.44 3.94
CA LEU A 151 0.87 -2.30 3.87
C LEU A 151 -0.12 -2.39 5.02
N TRP A 152 -0.22 -1.31 5.78
CA TRP A 152 -1.17 -1.20 6.86
C TRP A 152 -2.10 -0.01 6.66
N ILE A 153 -3.39 -0.21 6.95
CA ILE A 153 -4.42 0.82 6.86
C ILE A 153 -5.23 0.76 8.16
N GLY A 154 -5.30 1.88 8.88
CA GLY A 154 -6.00 1.98 10.15
C GLY A 154 -7.45 2.44 9.98
N ALA A 155 -8.35 1.95 10.83
CA ALA A 155 -9.77 2.31 10.78
C ALA A 155 -10.05 3.81 10.93
N GLY A 156 -9.21 4.53 11.69
CA GLY A 156 -9.28 5.98 11.88
C GLY A 156 -8.80 6.79 10.68
N LEU A 157 -8.10 6.16 9.71
CA LEU A 157 -7.62 6.83 8.51
C LEU A 157 -7.59 5.87 7.30
N PRO A 158 -8.77 5.44 6.80
CA PRO A 158 -8.87 4.39 5.79
C PRO A 158 -8.33 4.78 4.41
N GLY A 159 -8.14 6.09 4.14
CA GLY A 159 -7.51 6.60 2.91
C GLY A 159 -5.98 6.63 2.97
N ALA A 160 -5.36 6.34 4.12
CA ALA A 160 -3.91 6.36 4.28
C ALA A 160 -3.33 4.94 4.31
N ARG A 161 -2.34 4.71 3.44
CA ARG A 161 -1.55 3.49 3.39
C ARG A 161 -0.22 3.76 4.09
N LEU A 162 0.01 3.06 5.19
CA LEU A 162 1.27 3.08 5.92
C LEU A 162 2.15 1.95 5.39
N VAL A 163 3.26 2.30 4.75
CA VAL A 163 4.24 1.34 4.24
C VAL A 163 5.17 0.94 5.37
N LEU A 164 5.34 -0.36 5.59
CA LEU A 164 6.12 -0.92 6.69
C LEU A 164 7.46 -1.48 6.23
N ALA A 165 8.50 -1.23 7.03
CA ALA A 165 9.75 -1.97 7.02
C ALA A 165 9.97 -2.54 8.43
N GLY A 166 9.77 -3.86 8.57
CA GLY A 166 9.68 -4.48 9.89
C GLY A 166 8.47 -3.95 10.66
N ASP A 167 8.68 -3.43 11.86
CA ASP A 167 7.66 -2.85 12.73
C ASP A 167 7.54 -1.33 12.62
N ARG A 168 8.22 -0.70 11.65
CA ARG A 168 8.25 0.77 11.49
C ARG A 168 7.61 1.24 10.19
N ILE A 169 6.95 2.38 10.28
CA ILE A 169 6.39 3.09 9.12
C ILE A 169 7.52 3.81 8.40
N VAL A 170 7.73 3.51 7.12
CA VAL A 170 8.75 4.14 6.27
C VAL A 170 8.18 5.11 5.25
N ALA A 171 6.88 5.02 4.95
CA ALA A 171 6.17 5.99 4.15
C ALA A 171 4.69 6.04 4.53
N VAL A 172 4.06 7.18 4.29
CA VAL A 172 2.61 7.36 4.40
C VAL A 172 2.09 7.88 3.07
N VAL A 173 1.12 7.20 2.47
CA VAL A 173 0.48 7.61 1.21
C VAL A 173 -1.00 7.84 1.47
N VAL A 174 -1.45 9.08 1.32
CA VAL A 174 -2.87 9.44 1.39
C VAL A 174 -3.39 9.53 -0.04
N THR A 175 -4.40 8.73 -0.37
CA THR A 175 -5.11 8.80 -1.66
C THR A 175 -6.57 9.11 -1.44
N ALA A 176 -7.26 9.57 -2.47
CA ALA A 176 -8.71 9.51 -2.46
C ALA A 176 -9.13 8.06 -2.22
N ARG A 177 -10.05 7.84 -1.27
CA ARG A 177 -10.67 6.53 -1.15
C ARG A 177 -11.45 6.32 -2.46
N PRO A 178 -11.25 5.20 -3.17
CA PRO A 178 -12.16 4.87 -4.25
C PRO A 178 -13.56 4.85 -3.66
N THR A 179 -14.45 5.72 -4.12
CA THR A 179 -15.86 5.62 -3.77
C THR A 179 -16.28 4.22 -4.22
N PRO A 180 -16.64 3.31 -3.30
CA PRO A 180 -17.06 1.99 -3.72
C PRO A 180 -18.18 2.19 -4.73
N PRO A 181 -18.14 1.49 -5.89
CA PRO A 181 -19.24 1.57 -6.83
C PRO A 181 -20.52 1.27 -6.05
N ALA A 182 -21.58 2.03 -6.30
CA ALA A 182 -22.87 1.83 -5.62
C ALA A 182 -23.29 0.38 -5.86
N THR A 183 -22.98 -0.49 -4.90
CA THR A 183 -23.27 -1.91 -5.00
C THR A 183 -24.78 -2.01 -4.95
N ALA A 184 -25.39 -2.47 -6.04
CA ALA A 184 -26.75 -2.99 -5.99
C ALA A 184 -26.82 -3.95 -4.80
N ALA A 185 -27.88 -3.84 -4.00
CA ALA A 185 -28.07 -4.69 -2.83
C ALA A 185 -28.15 -6.15 -3.29
N VAL A 186 -27.00 -6.82 -3.32
CA VAL A 186 -26.92 -8.27 -3.45
C VAL A 186 -27.38 -8.82 -2.11
N ASP A 187 -28.26 -9.83 -2.12
CA ASP A 187 -28.63 -10.55 -0.90
C ASP A 187 -27.37 -11.02 -0.20
N VAL A 188 -27.00 -10.31 0.86
CA VAL A 188 -25.76 -10.56 1.60
C VAL A 188 -26.00 -11.83 2.40
N VAL A 189 -25.56 -12.97 1.85
CA VAL A 189 -25.34 -14.18 2.64
C VAL A 189 -24.45 -13.77 3.82
N ALA A 190 -24.84 -14.14 5.03
CA ALA A 190 -24.14 -13.74 6.25
C ALA A 190 -22.63 -13.96 6.08
N PRO A 191 -21.79 -12.91 6.25
CA PRO A 191 -20.37 -13.00 5.97
C PRO A 191 -19.76 -14.08 6.86
N CYS A 192 -18.92 -14.94 6.27
CA CYS A 192 -18.22 -15.92 7.06
C CYS A 192 -17.22 -15.22 7.98
N VAL A 193 -17.33 -15.48 9.28
CA VAL A 193 -16.40 -14.95 10.28
C VAL A 193 -15.13 -15.79 10.24
N ARG A 194 -14.03 -15.21 9.76
CA ARG A 194 -12.74 -15.90 9.71
C ARG A 194 -12.32 -16.32 11.13
N PRO A 195 -11.94 -17.59 11.33
CA PRO A 195 -11.58 -18.07 12.65
C PRO A 195 -10.30 -17.39 13.13
N SER A 196 -10.29 -17.00 14.41
CA SER A 196 -9.05 -16.66 15.08
C SER A 196 -8.26 -17.94 15.33
N LEU A 197 -7.05 -18.02 14.79
CA LEU A 197 -6.20 -19.20 14.96
C LEU A 197 -5.53 -19.13 16.33
N PRO A 198 -5.76 -20.12 17.22
CA PRO A 198 -5.16 -20.08 18.55
C PRO A 198 -3.65 -20.27 18.48
N ASP A 199 -2.94 -19.54 19.33
CA ASP A 199 -1.52 -19.71 19.55
C ASP A 199 -1.24 -21.15 20.02
N GLY A 200 -0.18 -21.77 19.48
CA GLY A 200 0.27 -23.10 19.94
C GLY A 200 -0.28 -24.31 19.18
N LEU A 201 -1.11 -24.15 18.14
CA LEU A 201 -1.54 -25.25 17.26
C LEU A 201 -0.41 -25.86 16.39
N GLY A 202 0.83 -25.41 16.55
CA GLY A 202 1.95 -25.78 15.66
C GLY A 202 1.75 -25.30 14.22
N LEU A 203 0.86 -24.32 14.01
CA LEU A 203 0.67 -23.69 12.72
C LEU A 203 1.93 -22.91 12.31
N PRO A 204 2.26 -22.86 11.00
CA PRO A 204 3.30 -21.95 10.52
C PRO A 204 2.99 -20.52 10.95
N GLY A 205 4.00 -19.73 11.33
CA GLY A 205 3.79 -18.36 11.83
C GLY A 205 3.12 -17.39 10.84
N ALA A 206 3.02 -17.78 9.56
CA ALA A 206 2.32 -17.04 8.52
C ALA A 206 0.88 -17.53 8.29
N ALA A 207 0.37 -18.46 9.11
CA ALA A 207 -0.98 -18.99 8.97
C ALA A 207 -2.05 -17.91 9.24
N ARG A 208 -3.15 -17.98 8.51
CA ARG A 208 -4.28 -17.03 8.56
C ARG A 208 -5.59 -17.80 8.57
N GLY A 209 -6.55 -17.36 9.37
CA GLY A 209 -7.91 -17.90 9.33
C GLY A 209 -8.55 -17.64 7.97
N ALA A 210 -9.24 -18.63 7.43
CA ALA A 210 -9.90 -18.53 6.13
C ALA A 210 -11.18 -19.37 6.14
N CYS A 211 -12.22 -18.88 5.47
CA CYS A 211 -13.50 -19.55 5.32
C CYS A 211 -13.57 -20.37 4.04
N LEU A 212 -12.76 -21.43 3.96
CA LEU A 212 -12.67 -22.28 2.77
C LEU A 212 -13.58 -23.53 2.91
N ASP A 213 -13.93 -24.15 1.78
CA ASP A 213 -14.77 -25.35 1.78
C ASP A 213 -14.02 -26.56 2.38
N GLY A 214 -14.25 -26.82 3.67
CA GLY A 214 -13.58 -27.91 4.40
C GLY A 214 -12.18 -27.58 4.91
N ALA A 215 -11.78 -26.30 4.91
CA ALA A 215 -10.56 -25.77 5.51
C ALA A 215 -10.85 -24.45 6.23
N ASP A 216 -10.25 -24.26 7.40
CA ASP A 216 -10.46 -23.11 8.28
C ASP A 216 -9.22 -22.19 8.37
N ALA A 217 -8.12 -22.61 7.74
CA ALA A 217 -6.88 -21.88 7.75
C ALA A 217 -6.12 -22.01 6.43
N LEU A 218 -5.24 -21.03 6.22
CA LEU A 218 -4.34 -20.93 5.08
C LEU A 218 -2.93 -20.67 5.61
N ALA A 219 -1.92 -21.34 5.04
CA ALA A 219 -0.52 -21.09 5.37
C ALA A 219 0.36 -21.14 4.12
N THR A 220 1.57 -20.60 4.24
CA THR A 220 2.65 -20.76 3.25
C THR A 220 3.77 -21.62 3.82
N ILE A 221 4.31 -22.50 2.99
CA ILE A 221 5.48 -23.35 3.31
C ILE A 221 6.42 -23.27 2.10
N GLY A 222 7.45 -22.43 2.18
CA GLY A 222 8.23 -22.05 1.00
C GLY A 222 7.30 -21.42 -0.05
N ASP A 223 7.35 -21.97 -1.27
CA ASP A 223 6.52 -21.53 -2.41
C ASP A 223 5.16 -22.25 -2.46
N ALA A 224 4.85 -23.13 -1.51
CA ALA A 224 3.57 -23.82 -1.45
C ALA A 224 2.53 -23.02 -0.66
N VAL A 225 1.34 -22.90 -1.24
CA VAL A 225 0.12 -22.50 -0.55
C VAL A 225 -0.55 -23.76 0.00
N VAL A 226 -0.93 -23.76 1.27
CA VAL A 226 -1.51 -24.91 1.96
C VAL A 226 -2.81 -24.52 2.64
N ALA A 227 -3.91 -25.18 2.25
CA ALA A 227 -5.19 -25.09 2.96
C ALA A 227 -5.20 -26.12 4.10
N LEU A 228 -5.57 -25.68 5.29
CA LEU A 228 -5.51 -26.44 6.53
C LEU A 228 -6.90 -26.51 7.15
N ALA A 229 -7.21 -27.64 7.77
CA ALA A 229 -8.39 -27.80 8.62
C ALA A 229 -7.93 -28.09 10.05
N THR A 230 -8.59 -27.46 11.02
CA THR A 230 -8.38 -27.71 12.43
C THR A 230 -9.57 -28.50 12.97
N ALA A 231 -9.31 -29.67 13.54
CA ALA A 231 -10.33 -30.50 14.19
C ALA A 231 -9.71 -31.16 15.43
N ASP A 232 -10.43 -31.12 16.56
CA ASP A 232 -10.01 -31.74 17.83
C ASP A 232 -8.59 -31.32 18.27
N GLY A 233 -8.25 -30.05 18.08
CA GLY A 233 -6.94 -29.49 18.41
C GLY A 233 -5.80 -29.98 17.50
N LYS A 234 -6.11 -30.68 16.40
CA LYS A 234 -5.16 -31.17 15.41
C LYS A 234 -5.31 -30.41 14.11
N VAL A 235 -4.17 -30.03 13.54
CA VAL A 235 -4.10 -29.41 12.21
C VAL A 235 -3.85 -30.52 11.18
N ARG A 236 -4.70 -30.56 10.14
CA ARG A 236 -4.49 -31.44 8.98
C ARG A 236 -4.41 -30.63 7.70
N LYS A 237 -3.55 -31.06 6.78
CA LYS A 237 -3.48 -30.54 5.42
C LYS A 237 -4.68 -31.03 4.61
N VAL A 238 -5.43 -30.11 4.04
CA VAL A 238 -6.58 -30.40 3.15
C VAL A 238 -6.13 -30.39 1.70
N ALA A 239 -5.44 -29.33 1.28
CA ALA A 239 -4.97 -29.14 -0.08
C ALA A 239 -3.67 -28.36 -0.10
N SER A 240 -2.94 -28.44 -1.21
CA SER A 240 -1.75 -27.62 -1.45
C SER A 240 -1.48 -27.47 -2.93
N ILE A 241 -0.88 -26.34 -3.29
CA ILE A 241 -0.39 -26.04 -4.63
C ILE A 241 0.96 -25.32 -4.51
N GLU A 242 1.91 -25.68 -5.36
CA GLU A 242 3.18 -24.97 -5.48
C GLU A 242 3.04 -23.80 -6.45
N LEU A 243 3.51 -22.63 -6.04
CA LEU A 243 3.51 -21.41 -6.81
C LEU A 243 4.91 -20.78 -6.76
N PRO A 244 5.79 -21.12 -7.72
CA PRO A 244 7.16 -20.61 -7.73
C PRO A 244 7.23 -19.08 -7.64
N GLY A 245 8.07 -18.58 -6.74
CA GLY A 245 8.19 -17.14 -6.49
C GLY A 245 7.07 -16.54 -5.65
N LEU A 246 6.38 -17.35 -4.82
CA LEU A 246 5.33 -16.88 -3.91
C LEU A 246 5.86 -15.81 -2.95
N ARG A 247 5.24 -14.63 -2.97
CA ARG A 247 5.56 -13.53 -2.05
C ARG A 247 4.65 -13.53 -0.83
N TRP A 248 3.35 -13.63 -1.08
CA TRP A 248 2.34 -13.74 -0.03
C TRP A 248 1.03 -14.29 -0.60
N VAL A 249 0.17 -14.75 0.32
CA VAL A 249 -1.18 -15.21 0.02
C VAL A 249 -2.15 -14.68 1.08
N ALA A 250 -3.37 -14.37 0.69
CA ALA A 250 -4.42 -13.96 1.62
C ALA A 250 -5.80 -14.49 1.19
N PRO A 251 -6.70 -14.76 2.16
CA PRO A 251 -8.10 -14.99 1.85
C PRO A 251 -8.78 -13.70 1.40
N ILE A 252 -9.78 -13.82 0.52
CA ILE A 252 -10.63 -12.73 0.05
C ILE A 252 -12.07 -13.24 -0.05
N ASP A 253 -13.02 -12.53 0.54
CA ASP A 253 -14.42 -12.94 0.57
C ASP A 253 -15.02 -12.90 -0.83
N ALA A 254 -15.73 -13.97 -1.17
CA ALA A 254 -16.32 -14.22 -2.47
C ALA A 254 -17.84 -14.48 -2.39
N GLY A 255 -18.50 -13.89 -1.38
CA GLY A 255 -19.94 -14.00 -1.17
C GLY A 255 -20.31 -15.07 -0.12
N GLY A 256 -19.61 -15.06 1.02
CA GLY A 256 -19.87 -15.97 2.14
C GLY A 256 -18.91 -17.16 2.23
N LYS A 257 -18.07 -17.37 1.22
CA LYS A 257 -16.89 -18.25 1.27
C LYS A 257 -15.66 -17.45 0.84
N ASP A 258 -14.52 -17.72 1.45
CA ASP A 258 -13.27 -17.13 1.01
C ASP A 258 -12.77 -17.85 -0.26
N GLU A 259 -12.29 -17.06 -1.22
CA GLU A 259 -11.30 -17.49 -2.21
C GLU A 259 -9.91 -17.05 -1.73
N LEU A 260 -8.86 -17.45 -2.44
CA LEU A 260 -7.50 -17.04 -2.11
C LEU A 260 -6.90 -16.22 -3.25
N VAL A 261 -6.13 -15.21 -2.89
CA VAL A 261 -5.24 -14.52 -3.84
C VAL A 261 -3.80 -14.75 -3.43
N ALA A 262 -2.99 -15.21 -4.37
CA ALA A 262 -1.56 -15.37 -4.22
C ALA A 262 -0.83 -14.36 -5.12
N VAL A 263 0.16 -13.70 -4.56
CA VAL A 263 1.03 -12.77 -5.30
C VAL A 263 2.38 -13.43 -5.52
N LEU A 264 2.78 -13.53 -6.78
CA LEU A 264 4.04 -14.13 -7.21
C LEU A 264 4.96 -13.03 -7.73
N GLU A 265 6.27 -13.23 -7.56
CA GLU A 265 7.28 -12.34 -8.13
C GLU A 265 8.33 -13.18 -8.85
N ARG A 266 8.43 -12.96 -10.16
CA ARG A 266 9.48 -13.54 -11.00
C ARG A 266 10.52 -12.47 -11.27
N ARG A 267 11.79 -12.81 -11.07
CA ARG A 267 12.94 -11.96 -11.37
C ARG A 267 13.78 -12.64 -12.42
N ASP A 268 14.09 -11.91 -13.48
CA ASP A 268 15.21 -12.19 -14.36
C ASP A 268 16.23 -11.04 -14.23
N ASP A 269 17.32 -11.10 -15.00
CA ASP A 269 18.42 -10.13 -14.86
C ASP A 269 17.99 -8.69 -15.16
N ALA A 270 16.99 -8.48 -16.02
CA ALA A 270 16.61 -7.15 -16.52
C ALA A 270 15.16 -6.76 -16.20
N THR A 271 14.37 -7.68 -15.67
CA THR A 271 12.93 -7.52 -15.47
C THR A 271 12.43 -8.18 -14.19
N ARG A 272 11.40 -7.56 -13.62
CA ARG A 272 10.65 -8.06 -12.48
C ARG A 272 9.19 -8.07 -12.85
N THR A 273 8.57 -9.24 -12.81
CA THR A 273 7.15 -9.42 -13.09
C THR A 273 6.44 -9.82 -11.81
N VAL A 274 5.40 -9.08 -11.45
CA VAL A 274 4.52 -9.40 -10.33
C VAL A 274 3.20 -9.92 -10.89
N SER A 275 2.86 -11.15 -10.54
CA SER A 275 1.67 -11.85 -11.02
C SER A 275 0.69 -12.06 -9.87
N VAL A 276 -0.60 -12.03 -10.17
CA VAL A 276 -1.68 -12.33 -9.22
C VAL A 276 -2.41 -13.58 -9.68
N VAL A 277 -2.50 -14.58 -8.80
CA VAL A 277 -3.23 -15.83 -9.04
C VAL A 277 -4.40 -15.90 -8.06
N ALA A 278 -5.60 -16.07 -8.61
CA ALA A 278 -6.81 -16.34 -7.83
C ALA A 278 -7.05 -17.86 -7.75
N LEU A 279 -7.26 -18.37 -6.53
CA LEU A 279 -7.49 -19.78 -6.26
C LEU A 279 -8.81 -19.98 -5.52
N THR A 280 -9.43 -21.12 -5.77
CA THR A 280 -10.58 -21.63 -5.00
C THR A 280 -10.28 -23.02 -4.46
N LEU A 281 -10.90 -23.41 -3.34
CA LEU A 281 -10.84 -24.76 -2.82
C LEU A 281 -12.05 -25.55 -3.32
N GLU A 282 -11.82 -26.50 -4.22
CA GLU A 282 -12.85 -27.36 -4.81
C GLU A 282 -12.51 -28.83 -4.61
N GLY A 283 -13.40 -29.60 -3.99
CA GLY A 283 -13.23 -31.05 -3.85
C GLY A 283 -11.91 -31.46 -3.19
N GLY A 284 -11.44 -30.68 -2.21
CA GLY A 284 -10.15 -30.92 -1.53
C GLY A 284 -8.92 -30.54 -2.36
N ARG A 285 -9.06 -29.71 -3.41
CA ARG A 285 -7.94 -29.23 -4.23
C ARG A 285 -7.99 -27.72 -4.40
N LEU A 286 -6.82 -27.08 -4.43
CA LEU A 286 -6.70 -25.68 -4.81
C LEU A 286 -6.67 -25.58 -6.34
N VAL A 287 -7.66 -24.91 -6.91
CA VAL A 287 -7.85 -24.74 -8.35
C VAL A 287 -7.66 -23.27 -8.72
N ARG A 288 -6.90 -23.01 -9.79
CA ARG A 288 -6.74 -21.65 -10.33
C ARG A 288 -8.01 -21.23 -11.07
N VAL A 289 -8.56 -20.07 -10.71
CA VAL A 289 -9.75 -19.47 -11.35
C VAL A 289 -9.42 -18.19 -12.11
N GLY A 290 -8.20 -17.68 -11.97
CA GLY A 290 -7.69 -16.54 -12.73
C GLY A 290 -6.21 -16.32 -12.47
N GLU A 291 -5.52 -15.75 -13.45
CA GLU A 291 -4.10 -15.40 -13.36
C GLU A 291 -3.82 -14.22 -14.28
N ILE A 292 -2.99 -13.27 -13.82
CA ILE A 292 -2.53 -12.14 -14.62
C ILE A 292 -1.11 -11.74 -14.20
N ASP A 293 -0.27 -11.37 -15.18
CA ASP A 293 0.96 -10.61 -14.95
C ASP A 293 0.58 -9.15 -14.71
N ALA A 294 0.23 -8.82 -13.46
CA ALA A 294 -0.35 -7.52 -13.09
C ALA A 294 0.61 -6.36 -13.36
N TYR A 295 1.90 -6.52 -13.05
CA TYR A 295 2.89 -5.46 -13.24
C TYR A 295 4.20 -6.03 -13.76
N ARG A 296 4.84 -5.26 -14.66
CA ARG A 296 6.17 -5.56 -15.17
C ARG A 296 7.06 -4.34 -15.06
N LEU A 297 8.17 -4.50 -14.34
CA LEU A 297 9.25 -3.53 -14.24
C LEU A 297 10.43 -4.02 -15.07
N SER A 298 11.11 -3.11 -15.75
CA SER A 298 12.39 -3.37 -16.43
C SER A 298 13.43 -2.39 -15.93
N GLU A 299 14.72 -2.70 -16.11
CA GLU A 299 15.80 -1.75 -15.86
C GLU A 299 15.61 -0.45 -16.64
N THR A 300 15.16 -0.53 -17.90
CA THR A 300 14.86 0.64 -18.73
C THR A 300 13.81 1.53 -18.11
N ASN A 301 12.69 0.96 -17.63
CA ASN A 301 11.62 1.76 -17.06
C ASN A 301 11.98 2.28 -15.65
N ALA A 302 12.77 1.52 -14.88
CA ALA A 302 13.28 2.00 -13.59
C ALA A 302 14.19 3.22 -13.76
N ALA A 303 15.04 3.21 -14.79
CA ALA A 303 15.94 4.31 -15.10
C ALA A 303 15.22 5.62 -15.45
N TRP A 304 13.96 5.57 -15.93
CA TRP A 304 13.17 6.77 -16.23
C TRP A 304 12.88 7.62 -15.01
N ILE A 305 12.80 7.00 -13.82
CA ILE A 305 12.65 7.69 -12.54
C ILE A 305 13.99 7.78 -11.78
N GLY A 306 15.11 7.51 -12.45
CA GLY A 306 16.45 7.53 -11.85
C GLY A 306 16.71 6.39 -10.85
N ALA A 307 15.91 5.32 -10.87
CA ALA A 307 16.03 4.18 -9.97
C ALA A 307 16.75 3.00 -10.65
N ARG A 308 17.32 2.09 -9.85
CA ARG A 308 17.68 0.74 -10.33
C ARG A 308 16.51 -0.19 -10.09
N LEU A 309 16.36 -1.22 -10.92
CA LEU A 309 15.29 -2.23 -10.74
C LEU A 309 15.32 -2.90 -9.35
N ALA A 310 16.51 -3.06 -8.77
CA ALA A 310 16.69 -3.61 -7.42
C ALA A 310 16.16 -2.69 -6.30
N ASP A 311 16.07 -1.38 -6.56
CA ASP A 311 15.63 -0.38 -5.59
C ASP A 311 14.11 -0.16 -5.63
N LEU A 312 13.40 -0.82 -6.56
CA LEU A 312 11.94 -0.74 -6.69
C LEU A 312 11.27 -1.92 -6.00
N GLU A 313 10.18 -1.66 -5.31
CA GLU A 313 9.29 -2.66 -4.73
C GLU A 313 7.83 -2.33 -5.02
N LEU A 314 7.03 -3.35 -5.31
CA LEU A 314 5.58 -3.23 -5.49
C LEU A 314 4.89 -3.83 -4.27
N ARG A 315 3.98 -3.06 -3.67
CA ARG A 315 3.17 -3.47 -2.53
C ARG A 315 1.72 -3.48 -2.96
N LEU A 316 1.14 -4.66 -3.10
CA LEU A 316 -0.17 -4.79 -3.72
C LEU A 316 -1.33 -4.72 -2.73
N GLU A 317 -2.43 -4.13 -3.20
CA GLU A 317 -3.75 -4.13 -2.59
C GLU A 317 -4.72 -4.68 -3.64
N ILE A 318 -5.44 -5.74 -3.30
CA ILE A 318 -6.32 -6.48 -4.21
C ILE A 318 -7.73 -6.42 -3.65
N GLN A 319 -8.62 -5.77 -4.37
CA GLN A 319 -10.03 -5.66 -4.03
C GLN A 319 -10.86 -6.57 -4.93
N ARG A 320 -11.81 -7.29 -4.36
CA ARG A 320 -12.80 -8.05 -5.14
C ARG A 320 -14.05 -7.20 -5.36
N THR A 321 -14.57 -7.24 -6.58
CA THR A 321 -15.91 -6.75 -6.91
C THR A 321 -16.60 -7.76 -7.82
N ALA A 322 -17.57 -8.50 -7.27
CA ALA A 322 -18.26 -9.59 -7.96
C ALA A 322 -17.29 -10.63 -8.56
N GLU A 323 -17.22 -10.71 -9.89
CA GLU A 323 -16.38 -11.62 -10.67
C GLU A 323 -15.02 -11.01 -11.08
N MET A 324 -14.69 -9.83 -10.57
CA MET A 324 -13.46 -9.12 -10.90
C MET A 324 -12.59 -8.89 -9.67
N LEU A 325 -11.28 -8.96 -9.87
CA LEU A 325 -10.29 -8.44 -8.96
C LEU A 325 -9.72 -7.15 -9.52
N THR A 326 -9.71 -6.09 -8.73
CA THR A 326 -8.98 -4.85 -8.99
C THR A 326 -7.69 -4.90 -8.19
N ILE A 327 -6.57 -4.91 -8.90
CA ILE A 327 -5.22 -5.02 -8.37
C ILE A 327 -4.61 -3.64 -8.44
N GLY A 328 -4.29 -3.05 -7.30
CA GLY A 328 -3.61 -1.77 -7.18
C GLY A 328 -2.51 -1.86 -6.12
N GLY A 329 -2.22 -0.74 -5.47
CA GLY A 329 -1.29 -0.68 -4.36
C GLY A 329 -0.32 0.49 -4.47
N VAL A 330 0.93 0.26 -4.08
CA VAL A 330 1.95 1.30 -3.96
C VAL A 330 3.29 0.82 -4.55
N LEU A 331 3.89 1.65 -5.41
CA LEU A 331 5.31 1.57 -5.80
C LEU A 331 6.14 2.23 -4.70
N VAL A 332 7.16 1.54 -4.22
CA VAL A 332 8.15 2.07 -3.27
C VAL A 332 9.50 2.10 -3.98
N HIS A 333 10.13 3.26 -4.04
CA HIS A 333 11.48 3.46 -4.55
C HIS A 333 12.41 3.74 -3.37
N GLY A 334 13.40 2.88 -3.16
CA GLY A 334 14.43 3.02 -2.14
C GLY A 334 14.68 1.71 -1.39
N ARG A 335 15.95 1.39 -1.17
CA ARG A 335 16.37 0.15 -0.48
C ARG A 335 16.54 0.34 1.02
N ASP A 336 17.37 1.32 1.40
CA ASP A 336 17.72 1.59 2.80
C ASP A 336 16.88 2.73 3.38
N ALA A 337 16.49 3.67 2.52
CA ALA A 337 15.58 4.76 2.82
C ALA A 337 14.63 4.94 1.64
N VAL A 338 13.35 5.18 1.92
CA VAL A 338 12.36 5.47 0.88
C VAL A 338 12.67 6.84 0.30
N VAL A 339 12.91 6.88 -1.00
CA VAL A 339 13.14 8.08 -1.80
C VAL A 339 11.80 8.56 -2.35
N ASP A 340 11.10 7.67 -3.06
CA ASP A 340 9.79 7.97 -3.65
C ASP A 340 8.76 6.91 -3.32
N VAL A 341 7.51 7.33 -3.32
CA VAL A 341 6.36 6.44 -3.16
C VAL A 341 5.20 6.96 -3.99
N ALA A 342 4.53 6.08 -4.73
CA ALA A 342 3.42 6.47 -5.60
C ALA A 342 2.37 5.35 -5.67
N PRO A 343 1.07 5.68 -5.76
CA PRO A 343 0.02 4.69 -6.04
C PRO A 343 0.25 4.01 -7.38
N LEU A 344 -0.09 2.71 -7.46
CA LEU A 344 -0.05 1.96 -8.71
C LEU A 344 -1.28 2.25 -9.57
N VAL A 345 -1.10 2.23 -10.88
CA VAL A 345 -2.21 2.18 -11.84
C VAL A 345 -2.96 0.87 -11.64
N PRO A 346 -4.29 0.89 -11.38
CA PRO A 346 -5.03 -0.34 -11.15
C PRO A 346 -5.13 -1.21 -12.40
N VAL A 347 -5.04 -2.53 -12.22
CA VAL A 347 -5.22 -3.56 -13.25
C VAL A 347 -6.38 -4.46 -12.85
N THR A 348 -7.19 -4.90 -13.80
CA THR A 348 -8.33 -5.78 -13.54
C THR A 348 -8.08 -7.21 -14.01
N LEU A 349 -8.52 -8.19 -13.21
CA LEU A 349 -8.53 -9.60 -13.55
C LEU A 349 -9.96 -10.12 -13.46
N ARG A 350 -10.50 -10.61 -14.57
CA ARG A 350 -11.78 -11.32 -14.60
C ARG A 350 -11.60 -12.77 -14.20
N LEU A 351 -12.40 -13.22 -13.24
CA LEU A 351 -12.37 -14.59 -12.74
C LEU A 351 -13.22 -15.49 -13.62
N HIS A 352 -12.66 -16.63 -14.03
CA HIS A 352 -13.35 -17.62 -14.84
C HIS A 352 -13.90 -18.71 -13.92
N ARG A 353 -15.12 -18.52 -13.42
CA ARG A 353 -15.82 -19.58 -12.70
C ARG A 353 -16.38 -20.55 -13.73
N ARG A 354 -16.01 -21.82 -13.62
CA ARG A 354 -16.76 -22.89 -14.29
C ARG A 354 -18.13 -22.93 -13.64
N THR A 355 -19.13 -22.35 -14.29
CA THR A 355 -20.53 -22.57 -13.92
C THR A 355 -20.77 -24.07 -13.92
N GLY A 356 -21.29 -24.61 -12.81
CA GLY A 356 -21.46 -26.05 -12.60
C GLY A 356 -22.28 -26.77 -13.68
N ASP A 357 -23.00 -26.02 -14.50
CA ASP A 357 -23.83 -26.48 -15.61
C ASP A 357 -23.04 -27.24 -16.70
N ASP A 358 -21.74 -26.97 -16.84
CA ASP A 358 -20.89 -27.67 -17.83
C ASP A 358 -20.54 -29.10 -17.40
N ARG A 359 -20.67 -29.44 -16.10
CA ARG A 359 -20.45 -30.82 -15.61
C ARG A 359 -21.63 -31.74 -15.92
N ASP A 360 -22.84 -31.20 -16.11
CA ASP A 360 -24.01 -32.01 -16.46
C ASP A 360 -24.08 -32.32 -17.96
N ARG A 361 -23.56 -31.45 -18.82
CA ARG A 361 -23.49 -31.72 -20.27
C ARG A 361 -22.52 -32.85 -20.63
N ALA A 362 -21.42 -33.00 -19.90
CA ALA A 362 -20.44 -34.06 -20.15
C ALA A 362 -20.94 -35.48 -19.82
N LYS A 363 -22.11 -35.63 -19.17
CA LYS A 363 -22.71 -36.95 -18.86
C LYS A 363 -23.75 -37.41 -19.87
N VAL A 364 -24.17 -36.59 -20.82
CA VAL A 364 -25.25 -36.94 -21.76
C VAL A 364 -24.74 -37.59 -23.06
N ASP A 365 -23.43 -37.56 -23.32
CA ASP A 365 -22.86 -38.05 -24.59
C ASP A 365 -22.07 -39.37 -24.47
N ALA A 366 -22.50 -40.26 -23.57
CA ALA A 366 -22.09 -41.66 -23.58
C ALA A 366 -23.11 -42.45 -24.43
N GLY A 367 -22.83 -42.51 -25.73
CA GLY A 367 -23.74 -42.97 -26.78
C GLY A 367 -24.46 -44.30 -26.51
N VAL A 368 -25.76 -44.28 -26.84
CA VAL A 368 -26.52 -45.45 -27.24
C VAL A 368 -25.94 -45.91 -28.58
N GLY A 369 -25.21 -47.03 -28.56
CA GLY A 369 -24.72 -47.68 -29.77
C GLY A 369 -25.90 -48.20 -30.58
N ASP A 370 -26.16 -47.58 -31.72
CA ASP A 370 -27.12 -48.06 -32.70
C ASP A 370 -26.50 -49.28 -33.41
N ALA A 371 -27.11 -50.44 -33.20
CA ALA A 371 -26.74 -51.69 -33.85
C ALA A 371 -27.21 -51.65 -35.31
N GLY A 372 -26.30 -51.36 -36.24
CA GLY A 372 -26.53 -51.51 -37.67
C GLY A 372 -26.53 -53.00 -38.08
N PRO A 373 -27.54 -53.49 -38.82
CA PRO A 373 -27.59 -54.88 -39.27
C PRO A 373 -26.69 -55.16 -40.47
N ASP A 374 -26.10 -56.36 -40.44
CA ASP A 374 -25.32 -57.02 -41.49
C ASP A 374 -25.98 -56.94 -42.87
N GLY A 375 -25.23 -56.45 -43.87
CA GLY A 375 -25.54 -56.56 -45.29
C GLY A 375 -24.59 -57.55 -45.98
N PRO A 376 -25.09 -58.55 -46.73
CA PRO A 376 -24.26 -59.59 -47.32
C PRO A 376 -23.62 -59.20 -48.65
N THR A 377 -22.40 -59.74 -48.81
CA THR A 377 -21.60 -60.07 -50.00
C THR A 377 -22.25 -60.01 -51.40
N GLY A 378 -21.52 -59.42 -52.36
CA GLY A 378 -21.67 -59.65 -53.80
C GLY A 378 -20.40 -59.22 -54.58
N PRO A 379 -20.06 -59.87 -55.72
CA PRO A 379 -18.67 -60.20 -56.04
C PRO A 379 -17.99 -59.35 -57.14
N THR A 380 -16.67 -59.54 -57.20
CA THR A 380 -15.69 -59.35 -58.29
C THR A 380 -16.17 -58.94 -59.68
N ASP A 381 -15.46 -57.96 -60.26
CA ASP A 381 -14.56 -58.17 -61.41
C ASP A 381 -13.33 -57.26 -61.32
#